data_AF-A0A6P0N8S7-F1
#
_entry.id   AF-A0A6P0N8S7-F1
#
_cell.length_a   1.000
_cell.length_b   1.000
_cell.length_c   1.000
_cell.angle_alpha   90.00
_cell.angle_beta   90.00
_cell.angle_gamma   90.00
#
_symmetry.space_group_name_H-M   'P 1'
#
loop_
_entity.id
_entity.type
_entity.pdbx_description
1 polymer ?
#
loop_
_entity_poly.entity_id
_entity_poly.type
_entity_poly.pdbx_seq_one_letter_code
_entity_poly.pdbx_strand_id
1 'polypeptide(L)'
;MSKLSHQYSDFNNSYAQDIEQVLGMLSKITSRSVAEIKPHLDALLNRLNQEKDDSASASFYETSTHEEWSAEFQAWVDSHQSLDIPVLSDEAMSRESIYPDRF
;
A
#
# COMPACT_ATOMS: atom_id res chain seq x y z
N MET A 1 7.68 20.60 11.30
CA MET A 1 6.47 20.96 10.53
C MET A 1 6.53 20.18 9.22
N SER A 2 5.52 19.33 8.99
CA SER A 2 5.62 18.16 8.11
C SER A 2 5.50 18.50 6.61
N LYS A 3 6.31 17.83 5.78
CA LYS A 3 6.41 17.98 4.30
C LYS A 3 5.05 17.83 3.59
N LEU A 4 4.17 17.01 4.18
CA LEU A 4 2.79 16.76 3.74
C LEU A 4 1.90 18.02 3.76
N SER A 5 2.13 18.93 4.72
CA SER A 5 1.29 20.14 4.84
C SER A 5 1.56 21.18 3.76
N HIS A 6 2.80 21.24 3.23
CA HIS A 6 3.14 22.16 2.13
C HIS A 6 2.60 21.63 0.79
N GLN A 7 2.78 20.33 0.54
CA GLN A 7 2.33 19.69 -0.70
C GLN A 7 0.79 19.74 -0.86
N TYR A 8 0.03 19.60 0.23
CA TYR A 8 -1.43 19.74 0.21
C TYR A 8 -1.88 21.19 -0.06
N SER A 9 -1.15 22.17 0.46
CA SER A 9 -1.46 23.60 0.28
C SER A 9 -1.21 24.05 -1.16
N ASP A 10 -0.10 23.61 -1.77
CA ASP A 10 0.26 23.97 -3.14
C ASP A 10 -0.65 23.28 -4.16
N PHE A 11 -1.02 22.02 -3.89
CA PHE A 11 -1.98 21.25 -4.70
C PHE A 11 -3.37 21.90 -4.71
N ASN A 12 -3.91 22.25 -3.54
CA ASN A 12 -5.22 22.89 -3.44
C ASN A 12 -5.27 24.25 -4.16
N ASN A 13 -4.15 24.98 -4.21
CA ASN A 13 -4.10 26.26 -4.89
C ASN A 13 -4.10 26.09 -6.43
N SER A 14 -3.42 25.05 -6.94
CA SER A 14 -3.38 24.75 -8.38
C SER A 14 -4.70 24.19 -8.94
N TYR A 15 -5.51 23.53 -8.10
CA TYR A 15 -6.76 22.87 -8.51
C TYR A 15 -8.01 23.45 -7.83
N ALA A 16 -7.92 24.65 -7.27
CA ALA A 16 -9.01 25.27 -6.50
C ALA A 16 -10.35 25.28 -7.26
N GLN A 17 -10.32 25.63 -8.54
CA GLN A 17 -11.52 25.70 -9.38
C GLN A 17 -12.16 24.32 -9.62
N ASP A 18 -11.36 23.26 -9.73
CA ASP A 18 -11.87 21.90 -9.93
C ASP A 18 -12.45 21.34 -8.62
N ILE A 19 -11.82 21.63 -7.49
CA ILE A 19 -12.30 21.25 -6.17
C ILE A 19 -13.67 21.89 -5.88
N GLU A 20 -13.84 23.17 -6.19
CA GLU A 20 -15.14 23.86 -6.04
C GLU A 20 -16.23 23.26 -6.93
N GLN A 21 -15.90 22.89 -8.17
CA GLN A 21 -16.84 22.22 -9.06
C GLN A 21 -17.27 20.85 -8.52
N VAL A 22 -16.32 20.05 -8.03
CA VAL A 22 -16.59 18.74 -7.41
C VAL A 22 -17.45 18.89 -6.16
N LEU A 23 -17.15 19.87 -5.30
CA LEU A 23 -17.97 20.18 -4.12
C LEU A 23 -19.42 20.52 -4.50
N GLY A 24 -19.61 21.36 -5.53
CA GLY A 24 -20.93 21.72 -6.03
C GLY A 24 -21.70 20.52 -6.60
N MET A 25 -21.03 19.63 -7.33
CA MET A 25 -21.63 18.41 -7.85
C MET A 25 -22.03 17.45 -6.73
N LEU A 26 -21.13 17.20 -5.78
CA LEU A 26 -21.41 16.34 -4.62
C LEU A 26 -22.54 16.91 -3.76
N SER A 27 -22.63 18.24 -3.61
CA SER A 27 -23.73 18.90 -2.90
C SER A 27 -25.09 18.59 -3.53
N LYS A 28 -25.17 18.68 -4.87
CA LYS A 28 -26.38 18.33 -5.62
C LYS A 28 -26.72 16.85 -5.52
N ILE A 29 -25.74 15.95 -5.65
CA ILE A 29 -25.96 14.50 -5.66
C ILE A 29 -26.36 14.00 -4.26
N THR A 30 -25.70 14.49 -3.22
CA THR A 30 -25.91 13.99 -1.85
C THR A 30 -26.97 14.76 -1.09
N SER A 31 -27.50 15.86 -1.65
CA SER A 31 -28.42 16.80 -0.98
C SER A 31 -27.85 17.33 0.36
N ARG A 32 -26.53 17.48 0.43
CA ARG A 32 -25.81 18.03 1.59
C ARG A 32 -25.19 19.37 1.26
N SER A 33 -24.93 20.18 2.26
CA SER A 33 -24.24 21.46 2.08
C SER A 33 -22.77 21.25 1.71
N VAL A 34 -22.19 22.24 1.03
CA VAL A 34 -20.75 22.25 0.72
C VAL A 34 -19.90 22.13 1.98
N ALA A 35 -20.32 22.76 3.08
CA ALA A 35 -19.64 22.71 4.37
C ALA A 35 -19.60 21.28 4.97
N GLU A 36 -20.66 20.50 4.78
CA GLU A 36 -20.72 19.11 5.23
C GLU A 36 -19.88 18.18 4.35
N ILE A 37 -19.74 18.48 3.06
CA ILE A 37 -19.01 17.64 2.10
C ILE A 37 -17.51 17.90 2.15
N LYS A 38 -17.11 19.16 2.36
CA LYS A 38 -15.71 19.58 2.37
C LYS A 38 -14.79 18.66 3.19
N PRO A 39 -15.08 18.30 4.46
CA PRO A 39 -14.20 17.42 5.23
C PRO A 39 -14.08 16.01 4.63
N HIS A 40 -15.14 15.50 3.98
CA HIS A 40 -15.10 14.19 3.32
C HIS A 40 -14.25 14.21 2.06
N LEU A 41 -14.36 15.27 1.25
CA LEU A 41 -13.54 15.45 0.06
C LEU A 41 -12.07 15.65 0.45
N ASP A 42 -11.79 16.47 1.46
CA ASP A 42 -10.43 16.68 1.97
C ASP A 42 -9.81 15.36 2.45
N ALA A 43 -10.57 14.53 3.17
CA ALA A 43 -10.10 13.21 3.62
C ALA A 43 -9.81 12.27 2.43
N LEU A 44 -10.66 12.27 1.41
CA LEU A 44 -10.47 11.47 0.20
C LEU A 44 -9.22 11.90 -0.58
N LEU A 45 -9.04 13.21 -0.79
CA LEU A 45 -7.88 13.75 -1.50
C LEU A 45 -6.58 13.43 -0.76
N ASN A 46 -6.57 13.57 0.57
CA ASN A 46 -5.41 13.18 1.39
C ASN A 46 -5.09 11.70 1.22
N ARG A 47 -6.10 10.82 1.28
CA ARG A 47 -5.90 9.39 1.12
C ARG A 47 -5.32 9.03 -0.26
N LEU A 48 -5.88 9.60 -1.34
CA LEU A 48 -5.40 9.32 -2.70
C LEU A 48 -3.96 9.81 -2.92
N ASN A 49 -3.58 10.92 -2.28
CA ASN A 49 -2.20 11.40 -2.32
C ASN A 49 -1.26 10.50 -1.51
N GLN A 50 -1.69 10.00 -0.36
CA GLN A 50 -0.91 9.02 0.43
C GLN A 50 -0.73 7.71 -0.34
N GLU A 51 -1.80 7.16 -0.93
CA GLU A 51 -1.72 5.94 -1.75
C GLU A 51 -0.80 6.13 -2.96
N LYS A 52 -0.75 7.33 -3.54
CA LYS A 52 0.20 7.68 -4.61
C LYS A 52 1.65 7.68 -4.11
N ASP A 53 1.90 8.22 -2.92
CA ASP A 53 3.24 8.26 -2.33
C ASP A 53 3.69 6.86 -1.88
N ASP A 54 2.79 6.05 -1.31
CA ASP A 54 3.05 4.66 -0.90
C ASP A 54 3.21 3.73 -2.12
N SER A 55 2.51 3.99 -3.23
CA SER A 55 2.73 3.31 -4.51
C SER A 55 4.00 3.78 -5.23
N ALA A 56 4.49 4.98 -4.91
CA ALA A 56 5.73 5.53 -5.47
C ALA A 56 6.97 5.18 -4.63
N SER A 57 6.80 4.74 -3.37
CA SER A 57 7.82 3.96 -2.68
C SER A 57 7.88 2.60 -3.35
N ALA A 58 8.78 2.48 -4.33
CA ALA A 58 9.03 1.22 -5.01
C ALA A 58 9.26 0.14 -3.96
N SER A 59 8.48 -0.94 -4.07
CA SER A 59 8.38 -1.94 -3.01
C SER A 59 9.76 -2.52 -2.69
N PHE A 60 9.94 -3.07 -1.49
CA PHE A 60 11.17 -3.79 -1.10
C PHE A 60 11.59 -4.76 -2.22
N TYR A 61 10.63 -5.51 -2.77
CA TYR A 61 10.85 -6.46 -3.84
C TYR A 61 11.41 -5.87 -5.15
N GLU A 62 11.15 -4.60 -5.42
CA GLU A 62 11.53 -3.91 -6.64
C GLU A 62 12.86 -3.16 -6.52
N THR A 63 13.23 -2.75 -5.31
CA THR A 63 14.40 -1.89 -5.07
C THR A 63 15.50 -2.50 -4.24
N SER A 64 15.23 -3.59 -3.53
CA SER A 64 16.20 -4.14 -2.59
C SER A 64 17.42 -4.75 -3.27
N THR A 65 18.57 -4.52 -2.65
CA THR A 65 19.82 -5.12 -3.08
C THR A 65 19.88 -6.60 -2.70
N HIS A 66 20.85 -7.32 -3.26
CA HIS A 66 21.05 -8.73 -2.92
C HIS A 66 21.37 -8.94 -1.43
N GLU A 67 22.09 -8.00 -0.82
CA GLU A 67 22.43 -8.01 0.61
C GLU A 67 21.20 -7.80 1.49
N GLU A 68 20.32 -6.87 1.13
CA GLU A 68 19.06 -6.62 1.84
C GLU A 68 18.14 -7.83 1.76
N TRP A 69 18.05 -8.46 0.60
CA TRP A 69 17.34 -9.71 0.41
C TRP A 69 17.91 -10.86 1.26
N SER A 70 19.23 -10.95 1.34
CA SER A 70 19.89 -11.97 2.17
C SER A 70 19.63 -11.75 3.65
N ALA A 71 19.59 -10.49 4.09
CA ALA A 71 19.29 -10.12 5.47
C ALA A 71 17.83 -10.44 5.84
N GLU A 72 16.85 -10.08 4.99
CA GLU A 72 15.44 -10.42 5.21
C GLU A 72 15.19 -11.92 5.22
N PHE A 73 15.85 -12.68 4.33
CA PHE A 73 15.76 -14.14 4.34
C PHE A 73 16.28 -14.72 5.66
N GLN A 74 17.42 -14.23 6.15
CA GLN A 74 17.97 -14.71 7.43
C GLN A 74 17.05 -14.35 8.60
N ALA A 75 16.51 -13.12 8.63
CA ALA A 75 15.55 -12.70 9.65
C ALA A 75 14.28 -13.57 9.64
N TRP A 76 13.80 -13.93 8.46
CA TRP A 76 12.68 -14.86 8.30
C TRP A 76 13.02 -16.24 8.88
N VAL A 77 14.18 -16.82 8.53
CA VAL A 77 14.62 -18.12 9.09
C VAL A 77 14.71 -18.06 10.62
N ASP A 78 15.36 -17.03 11.16
CA ASP A 78 15.58 -16.88 12.61
C ASP A 78 14.25 -16.75 13.37
N SER A 79 13.27 -16.04 12.79
CA SER A 79 11.93 -15.91 13.40
C SER A 79 11.18 -17.25 13.52
N HIS A 80 11.51 -18.23 12.68
CA HIS A 80 10.88 -19.55 12.66
C HIS A 80 11.68 -20.60 13.45
N GLN A 81 12.92 -20.31 13.86
CA GLN A 81 13.78 -21.26 14.60
C GLN A 81 13.19 -21.67 15.96
N SER A 82 12.46 -20.76 16.60
CA SER A 82 11.81 -21.00 17.90
C SER A 82 10.41 -21.62 17.79
N LEU A 83 9.88 -21.72 16.57
CA LEU A 83 8.58 -22.30 16.30
C LEU A 83 8.74 -23.82 16.16
N ASP A 84 7.89 -24.59 16.84
CA ASP A 84 7.83 -26.05 16.70
C ASP A 84 7.10 -26.40 15.40
N ILE A 85 7.72 -26.08 14.27
CA ILE A 85 7.17 -26.30 12.93
C ILE A 85 7.39 -27.76 12.57
N PRO A 86 6.33 -28.52 12.24
CA PRO A 86 6.48 -29.91 11.80
C PRO A 86 7.39 -29.99 10.58
N VAL A 87 8.44 -30.80 10.68
CA VAL A 87 9.31 -31.09 9.54
C VAL A 87 8.53 -31.94 8.54
N LEU A 88 8.59 -31.56 7.26
CA LEU A 88 8.01 -32.36 6.18
C LEU A 88 8.70 -33.72 6.08
N SER A 89 7.94 -34.78 5.86
CA SER A 89 8.52 -36.10 5.62
C SER A 89 9.30 -36.12 4.30
N ASP A 90 10.28 -37.02 4.18
CA ASP A 90 11.04 -37.21 2.93
C ASP A 90 10.13 -37.53 1.75
N GLU A 91 9.02 -38.25 1.99
CA GLU A 91 7.98 -38.51 1.00
C GLU A 91 7.30 -37.21 0.54
N ALA A 92 6.92 -36.32 1.46
CA ALA A 92 6.28 -35.05 1.13
C ALA A 92 7.21 -34.09 0.38
N MET A 93 8.53 -34.20 0.59
CA MET A 93 9.55 -33.43 -0.14
C MET A 93 10.04 -34.12 -1.42
N SER A 94 9.63 -35.37 -1.67
CA SER A 94 10.04 -36.10 -2.86
C SER A 94 9.50 -35.43 -4.12
N ARG A 95 10.37 -35.33 -5.13
CA ARG A 95 10.00 -34.80 -6.45
C ARG A 95 8.88 -35.61 -7.09
N GLU A 96 8.85 -36.91 -6.84
CA GLU A 96 7.83 -37.86 -7.30
C GLU A 96 6.47 -37.59 -6.61
N SER A 97 6.47 -37.10 -5.36
CA SER A 97 5.26 -36.63 -4.67
C SER A 97 4.78 -35.26 -5.15
N ILE A 98 5.71 -34.35 -5.50
CA ILE A 98 5.39 -32.99 -5.95
C ILE A 98 4.93 -32.98 -7.42
N TYR A 99 5.47 -33.88 -8.24
CA TYR A 99 5.16 -33.99 -9.68
C TYR A 99 4.73 -35.42 -10.04
N PRO A 100 3.52 -35.84 -9.65
CA PRO A 100 3.05 -37.22 -9.85
C PRO A 100 2.89 -37.58 -11.34
N ASP A 101 2.58 -36.60 -12.19
CA ASP A 101 2.27 -36.82 -13.62
C ASP A 101 3.52 -36.96 -14.52
N ARG A 102 4.72 -37.10 -13.94
CA ARG A 102 5.97 -37.25 -14.72
C ARG A 102 6.40 -38.72 -14.90
N PHE A 103 5.58 -39.69 -14.49
CA PHE A 103 5.86 -41.13 -14.58
C PHE A 103 4.65 -41.92 -15.08
#